data_AF-A0A2D6WI43-F1
#
_entry.id   AF-A0A2D6WI43-F1
#
_cell.length_a   1.000
_cell.length_b   1.000
_cell.length_c   1.000
_cell.angle_alpha   90.00
_cell.angle_beta   90.00
_cell.angle_gamma   90.00
#
_symmetry.space_group_name_H-M   'P 1'
#
loop_
_entity.id
_entity.type
_entity.pdbx_description
1 polymer ?
#
loop_
_entity_poly.entity_id
_entity_poly.type
_entity_poly.pdbx_seq_one_letter_code
_entity_poly.pdbx_strand_id
1 'polypeptide(L)'
;GQLDMSCSNCHEDNYGNMIRADHLSQGQINGFPTYRLKNAKLNTIHGRFKGCMKNIRATPFKEGSDEFKALELYVASRSNGLMIETPSVRN
;
A
#
# COMPACT_ATOMS: atom_id res chain seq x y z
N GLY A 1 2.00 0.38 15.50
CA GLY A 1 0.64 0.17 16.07
C GLY A 1 0.71 -0.93 17.11
N GLN A 2 -0.40 -1.38 17.69
CA GLN A 2 -0.35 -2.45 18.70
C GLN A 2 0.29 -3.75 18.18
N LEU A 3 0.17 -4.03 16.87
CA LEU A 3 0.79 -5.22 16.27
C LEU A 3 2.28 -5.06 15.95
N ASP A 4 2.88 -3.90 16.28
CA ASP A 4 4.32 -3.61 16.10
C ASP A 4 4.92 -4.03 14.75
N MET A 5 4.24 -3.66 13.65
CA MET A 5 4.67 -3.96 12.29
C MET A 5 4.95 -2.68 11.48
N SER A 6 5.88 -2.79 10.55
CA SER A 6 6.19 -1.79 9.53
C SER A 6 5.71 -2.24 8.13
N CYS A 7 5.85 -1.37 7.13
CA CYS A 7 5.64 -1.75 5.72
C CYS A 7 6.59 -2.87 5.27
N SER A 8 7.85 -2.83 5.70
CA SER A 8 8.89 -3.77 5.27
C SER A 8 8.62 -5.19 5.80
N ASN A 9 8.05 -5.33 7.00
CA ASN A 9 7.74 -6.65 7.56
C ASN A 9 6.79 -7.46 6.66
N CYS A 10 5.90 -6.80 5.92
CA CYS A 10 4.99 -7.48 4.99
C CYS A 10 5.49 -7.46 3.54
N HIS A 11 6.03 -6.34 3.08
CA HIS A 11 6.27 -6.07 1.66
C HIS A 11 7.74 -6.15 1.23
N GLU A 12 8.66 -6.42 2.17
CA GLU A 12 10.08 -6.65 1.90
C GLU A 12 10.52 -8.01 2.45
N ASP A 13 10.22 -8.29 3.72
CA ASP A 13 10.62 -9.53 4.38
C ASP A 13 9.76 -10.73 3.93
N ASN A 14 8.54 -10.49 3.45
CA ASN A 14 7.51 -11.52 3.23
C ASN A 14 6.75 -11.40 1.89
N TYR A 15 7.25 -10.62 0.92
CA TYR A 15 6.64 -10.65 -0.41
C TYR A 15 6.75 -12.06 -1.00
N GLY A 16 5.73 -12.51 -1.73
CA GLY A 16 5.63 -13.88 -2.23
C GLY A 16 4.96 -14.87 -1.28
N ASN A 17 4.86 -14.54 0.03
CA ASN A 17 4.15 -15.35 1.00
C ASN A 17 2.64 -15.03 1.03
N MET A 18 1.88 -15.87 1.75
CA MET A 18 0.44 -15.68 1.94
C MET A 18 0.13 -15.14 3.34
N ILE A 19 -0.68 -14.07 3.42
CA ILE A 19 -1.35 -13.68 4.66
C ILE A 19 -2.82 -14.05 4.56
N ARG A 20 -3.18 -15.21 5.14
CA ARG A 20 -4.47 -15.86 4.89
C ARG A 20 -4.67 -16.12 3.39
N ALA A 21 -5.66 -15.49 2.77
CA ALA A 21 -5.98 -15.65 1.35
C ALA A 21 -5.33 -14.59 0.45
N ASP A 22 -4.63 -13.60 1.02
CA ASP A 22 -3.98 -12.54 0.26
C ASP A 22 -2.51 -12.91 -0.03
N HIS A 23 -2.13 -12.92 -1.32
CA HIS A 23 -0.74 -13.07 -1.75
C HIS A 23 0.00 -11.74 -1.61
N LEU A 24 1.06 -11.72 -0.80
CA LEU A 24 1.79 -10.49 -0.49
C LEU A 24 2.63 -10.05 -1.69
N SER A 25 2.33 -8.88 -2.23
CA SER A 25 3.19 -8.19 -3.20
C SER A 25 4.28 -7.40 -2.50
N GLN A 26 5.17 -6.77 -3.28
CA GLN A 26 6.15 -5.82 -2.77
C GLN A 26 5.56 -4.44 -2.39
N GLY A 27 4.23 -4.28 -2.44
CA GLY A 27 3.56 -3.04 -2.02
C GLY A 27 3.81 -1.82 -2.92
N GLN A 28 4.17 -2.03 -4.19
CA GLN A 28 4.44 -0.97 -5.18
C GLN A 28 3.19 -0.13 -5.49
N ILE A 29 3.40 1.12 -5.93
CA ILE A 29 2.32 2.08 -6.19
C ILE A 29 2.22 2.56 -7.65
N ASN A 30 3.02 2.02 -8.57
CA ASN A 30 3.03 2.38 -10.01
C ASN A 30 1.69 2.17 -10.75
N GLY A 31 0.76 1.41 -10.18
CA GLY A 31 -0.57 1.17 -10.74
C GLY A 31 -1.71 1.96 -10.10
N PHE A 32 -1.42 2.88 -9.17
CA PHE A 32 -2.45 3.67 -8.50
C PHE A 32 -2.90 4.89 -9.34
N PRO A 33 -4.16 5.34 -9.21
CA PRO A 33 -5.27 4.72 -8.45
C PRO A 33 -5.65 3.34 -8.97
N THR A 34 -5.98 2.44 -8.04
CA THR A 34 -6.27 1.03 -8.33
C THR A 34 -7.75 0.73 -8.13
N TYR A 35 -8.37 0.08 -9.11
CA TYR A 35 -9.69 -0.52 -8.96
C TYR A 35 -9.58 -1.82 -8.15
N ARG A 36 -10.30 -1.91 -7.02
CA ARG A 36 -10.27 -3.11 -6.17
C ARG A 36 -11.56 -3.89 -6.24
N LEU A 37 -11.45 -5.17 -6.57
CA LEU A 37 -12.59 -6.09 -6.66
C LEU A 37 -13.34 -6.20 -5.32
N LYS A 38 -12.62 -6.16 -4.19
CA LYS A 38 -13.21 -6.20 -2.85
C LYS A 38 -14.25 -5.10 -2.57
N ASN A 39 -14.07 -3.90 -3.11
CA ASN A 39 -14.94 -2.75 -2.80
C ASN A 39 -15.54 -2.06 -4.03
N ALA A 40 -15.35 -2.64 -5.22
CA ALA A 40 -15.90 -2.20 -6.51
C ALA A 40 -15.68 -0.69 -6.80
N LYS A 41 -14.55 -0.12 -6.36
CA LYS A 41 -14.22 1.30 -6.58
C LYS A 41 -12.72 1.53 -6.75
N LEU A 42 -12.38 2.73 -7.23
CA LEU A 42 -11.01 3.22 -7.26
C LEU A 42 -10.53 3.58 -5.85
N ASN A 43 -9.27 3.24 -5.55
CA ASN A 43 -8.62 3.51 -4.29
C ASN A 43 -7.36 4.35 -4.53
N THR A 44 -7.16 5.38 -3.70
CA THR A 44 -5.99 6.27 -3.76
C THR A 44 -4.82 5.70 -2.95
N ILE A 45 -3.61 6.22 -3.19
CA ILE A 45 -2.39 5.85 -2.47
C ILE A 45 -2.53 6.15 -0.97
N HIS A 46 -2.94 7.37 -0.62
CA HIS A 46 -3.15 7.76 0.78
C HIS A 46 -4.27 6.97 1.47
N GLY A 47 -5.35 6.65 0.74
CA GLY A 47 -6.40 5.76 1.24
C GLY A 47 -5.86 4.36 1.55
N ARG A 48 -4.92 3.85 0.74
CA ARG A 48 -4.23 2.57 0.98
C ARG A 48 -3.32 2.65 2.20
N PHE A 49 -2.47 3.68 2.32
CA PHE A 49 -1.56 3.86 3.47
C PHE A 49 -2.32 3.92 4.79
N LYS A 50 -3.39 4.71 4.84
CA LYS A 50 -4.31 4.78 5.98
C LYS A 50 -4.88 3.41 6.35
N GLY A 51 -5.28 2.62 5.35
CA GLY A 51 -5.76 1.25 5.54
C GLY A 51 -4.69 0.34 6.13
N CYS A 52 -3.45 0.40 5.62
CA CYS A 52 -2.32 -0.38 6.14
C CYS A 52 -2.04 -0.07 7.61
N MET A 53 -1.96 1.21 7.98
CA MET A 53 -1.75 1.63 9.37
C MET A 53 -2.90 1.19 10.30
N LYS A 54 -4.15 1.29 9.84
CA LYS A 54 -5.30 0.80 10.62
C LYS A 54 -5.24 -0.70 10.87
N ASN A 55 -4.82 -1.50 9.88
CA ASN A 55 -4.75 -2.95 9.99
C ASN A 55 -3.73 -3.44 11.04
N ILE A 56 -2.67 -2.66 11.27
CA ILE A 56 -1.69 -2.93 12.34
C ILE A 56 -2.08 -2.30 13.70
N ARG A 57 -3.34 -1.84 13.82
CA ARG A 57 -3.88 -1.13 14.99
C ARG A 57 -3.05 0.11 15.36
N ALA A 58 -2.65 0.90 14.36
CA ALA A 58 -2.03 2.21 14.56
C ALA A 58 -3.02 3.34 14.24
N THR A 59 -2.79 4.51 14.82
CA THR A 59 -3.46 5.75 14.43
C THR A 59 -2.83 6.23 13.11
N PRO A 60 -3.59 6.28 12.00
CA PRO A 60 -3.04 6.71 10.71
C PRO A 60 -2.81 8.23 10.66
N PHE A 61 -1.83 8.65 9.87
CA PHE A 61 -1.70 10.06 9.48
C PHE A 61 -2.90 10.51 8.63
N LYS A 62 -3.08 11.83 8.52
CA LYS A 62 -4.15 12.41 7.69
C LYS A 62 -3.83 12.22 6.21
N GLU A 63 -4.83 11.93 5.39
CA GLU A 63 -4.65 11.92 3.94
C GLU A 63 -4.21 13.30 3.45
N GLY A 64 -3.13 13.37 2.67
CA GLY A 64 -2.53 14.63 2.23
C GLY A 64 -1.64 15.33 3.28
N SER A 65 -1.41 14.69 4.42
CA SER A 65 -0.38 15.13 5.38
C SER A 65 1.02 15.02 4.79
N ASP A 66 1.97 15.73 5.38
CA ASP A 66 3.36 15.74 4.92
C ASP A 66 4.02 14.37 5.14
N GLU A 67 3.62 13.62 6.16
CA GLU A 67 4.05 12.25 6.40
C GLU A 67 3.62 11.30 5.27
N PHE A 68 2.38 11.41 4.80
CA PHE A 68 1.90 10.57 3.69
C PHE A 68 2.43 10.99 2.33
N LYS A 69 2.66 12.28 2.09
CA LYS A 69 3.36 12.75 0.88
C LYS A 69 4.80 12.25 0.83
N ALA A 70 5.51 12.33 1.96
CA ALA A 70 6.88 11.83 2.06
C ALA A 70 6.92 10.31 1.84
N LEU A 71 5.96 9.58 2.42
CA LEU A 71 5.82 8.13 2.21
C LEU A 71 5.47 7.80 0.75
N GLU A 72 4.60 8.57 0.11
CA GLU A 72 4.25 8.39 -1.30
C GLU A 72 5.48 8.54 -2.19
N LEU A 73 6.28 9.59 -1.98
CA LEU A 73 7.53 9.79 -2.72
C LEU A 73 8.50 8.62 -2.51
N TYR A 74 8.69 8.19 -1.26
CA TYR A 74 9.58 7.08 -0.94
C TYR A 74 9.13 5.78 -1.60
N VAL A 75 7.84 5.41 -1.48
CA VAL A 75 7.32 4.17 -2.06
C VAL A 75 7.27 4.25 -3.59
N ALA A 76 7.03 5.43 -4.18
CA ALA A 76 7.13 5.63 -5.63
C ALA A 76 8.56 5.37 -6.13
N SER A 77 9.58 5.80 -5.39
CA SER A 77 10.98 5.56 -5.77
C SER A 77 11.33 4.07 -5.81
N ARG A 78 10.67 3.22 -4.99
CA ARG A 78 10.80 1.75 -5.04
C ARG A 78 10.20 1.15 -6.31
N SER A 79 9.36 1.89 -7.02
CA SER A 79 8.78 1.50 -8.31
C SER A 79 9.59 1.98 -9.51
N ASN A 80 10.75 2.64 -9.31
CA ASN A 80 11.57 3.14 -10.40
C ASN A 80 11.97 2.02 -11.37
N GLY A 81 11.69 2.23 -12.66
CA GLY A 81 11.91 1.24 -13.72
C GLY A 81 10.68 0.38 -14.06
N LEU A 82 9.63 0.39 -13.24
CA LEU A 82 8.35 -0.20 -13.59
C LEU A 82 7.55 0.75 -14.50
N MET A 83 6.76 0.18 -15.40
CA MET A 83 5.83 0.98 -16.21
C MET A 83 4.68 1.51 -15.36
N ILE A 84 4.09 2.63 -15.78
CA ILE A 84 2.85 3.13 -15.21
C ILE A 84 1.71 2.19 -15.62
N GLU A 85 0.96 1.68 -14.64
CA GLU A 85 -0.11 0.68 -14.84
C GLU A 85 -1.52 1.23 -14.56
N THR A 86 -1.65 2.55 -14.44
CA THR A 86 -2.86 3.20 -13.94
C THR A 86 -4.00 3.26 -14.98
N PRO A 87 -5.26 2.94 -14.61
CA PRO A 87 -5.69 2.35 -13.35
C PRO A 87 -5.52 0.82 -13.34
N SER A 88 -4.81 0.30 -12.35
CA SER A 88 -4.62 -1.14 -12.21
C SER A 88 -5.85 -1.83 -11.60
N VAL A 89 -6.00 -3.13 -11.83
CA VAL A 89 -7.00 -3.99 -11.16
C VAL A 89 -6.31 -4.87 -10.12
N ARG A 90 -6.85 -4.90 -8.89
CA ARG A 90 -6.33 -5.72 -7.77
C ARG A 90 -7.47 -6.29 -6.93
N ASN A 91 -7.13 -7.22 -6.03
CA ASN A 91 -8.05 -7.81 -5.03
C ASN A 91 -8.59 -6.80 -4.02
#